data_AF-A0A3D1LTP6-F1
#
_entry.id   AF-A0A3D1LTP6-F1
#
_cell.length_a   1.000
_cell.length_b   1.000
_cell.length_c   1.000
_cell.angle_alpha   90.00
_cell.angle_beta   90.00
_cell.angle_gamma   90.00
#
_symmetry.space_group_name_H-M   'P 1'
#
loop_
_entity.id
_entity.type
_entity.pdbx_description
1 polymer ?
#
loop_
_entity_poly.entity_id
_entity_poly.type
_entity_poly.pdbx_seq_one_letter_code
_entity_poly.pdbx_strand_id
1 'polypeptide(L)'
;MKLSIFKHVIISSALLAFSLPSADAAMQCNGCHGTSAPVDYRPLDEAGRNPATGGFQGNHRTHMEAPSAPSACDTCHPGSSAYISAHRDGKIKLSSRINNSPLITTYKNSTSAFNQSATPSLGSCGNVNCHFENVTPAWGSDPAATSCTTCHGAPPNGGSSGAAGSHARHVQYFPGTSNCLKCHANNTSFQHATSAGNRNLAISFAAAPNNGSGVYSGALNDYLPSQTNSFGNCTATYCHSPGTKSASFNPPNQTATWGGTLGCAGCHAAT
;
A
#
# COMPACT_ATOMS: atom_id res chain seq x y z
N MET A 1 -68.02 -11.97 74.05
CA MET A 1 -66.71 -12.39 74.61
C MET A 1 -66.08 -13.39 73.64
N LYS A 2 -64.85 -13.11 73.20
CA LYS A 2 -63.92 -13.93 72.41
C LYS A 2 -64.27 -14.21 70.93
N LEU A 3 -63.60 -13.42 70.10
CA LEU A 3 -63.46 -13.49 68.65
C LEU A 3 -62.64 -14.73 68.26
N SER A 4 -63.18 -15.55 67.36
CA SER A 4 -62.50 -16.71 66.76
C SER A 4 -61.59 -16.24 65.62
N ILE A 5 -60.29 -16.52 65.72
CA ILE A 5 -59.29 -16.16 64.72
C ILE A 5 -59.34 -17.18 63.58
N PHE A 6 -59.93 -16.79 62.45
CA PHE A 6 -59.93 -17.56 61.21
C PHE A 6 -58.61 -17.38 60.46
N LYS A 7 -58.03 -18.52 60.09
CA LYS A 7 -56.87 -18.70 59.20
C LYS A 7 -57.02 -17.94 57.88
N HIS A 8 -56.06 -17.08 57.55
CA HIS A 8 -55.76 -16.73 56.16
C HIS A 8 -54.23 -16.64 55.99
N VAL A 9 -53.65 -17.72 55.48
CA VAL A 9 -52.28 -17.71 54.95
C VAL A 9 -52.34 -16.97 53.62
N ILE A 10 -51.89 -15.72 53.60
CA ILE A 10 -51.70 -14.97 52.36
C ILE A 10 -50.39 -15.45 51.74
N ILE A 11 -50.50 -16.31 50.73
CA ILE A 11 -49.40 -16.61 49.82
C ILE A 11 -49.28 -15.42 48.87
N SER A 12 -48.44 -14.45 49.22
CA SER A 12 -48.04 -13.39 48.30
C SER A 12 -47.08 -13.97 47.27
N SER A 13 -47.61 -14.34 46.11
CA SER A 13 -46.80 -14.65 44.92
C SER A 13 -46.06 -13.39 44.47
N ALA A 14 -44.74 -13.39 44.67
CA ALA A 14 -43.83 -12.37 44.20
C ALA A 14 -43.83 -12.33 42.66
N LEU A 15 -44.32 -11.24 42.07
CA LEU A 15 -44.02 -10.85 40.70
C LEU A 15 -42.79 -9.93 40.73
N LEU A 16 -41.59 -10.53 40.76
CA LEU A 16 -40.38 -9.83 40.36
C LEU A 16 -40.47 -9.63 38.84
N ALA A 17 -40.86 -8.42 38.42
CA ALA A 17 -40.67 -7.97 37.06
C ALA A 17 -39.16 -7.78 36.84
N PHE A 18 -38.49 -8.84 36.38
CA PHE A 18 -37.15 -8.72 35.81
C PHE A 18 -37.29 -7.94 34.50
N SER A 19 -37.01 -6.64 34.56
CA SER A 19 -36.68 -5.84 33.38
C SER A 19 -35.34 -6.35 32.84
N LEU A 20 -35.40 -7.38 31.99
CA LEU A 20 -34.25 -7.78 31.18
C LEU A 20 -33.89 -6.58 30.31
N PRO A 21 -32.65 -6.06 30.37
CA PRO A 21 -32.23 -5.07 29.39
C PRO A 21 -32.36 -5.71 28.01
N SER A 22 -33.09 -5.05 27.12
CA SER A 22 -33.06 -5.38 25.69
C SER A 22 -31.60 -5.33 25.28
N ALA A 23 -31.01 -6.49 24.98
CA ALA A 23 -29.72 -6.54 24.31
C ALA A 23 -29.97 -6.10 22.87
N ASP A 24 -30.07 -4.80 22.63
CA ASP A 24 -29.96 -4.25 21.29
C ASP A 24 -28.56 -4.62 20.79
N ALA A 25 -28.50 -5.64 19.93
CA ALA A 25 -27.26 -6.01 19.26
C ALA A 25 -26.76 -4.77 18.52
N ALA A 26 -25.68 -4.17 19.02
CA ALA A 26 -25.07 -3.00 18.40
C ALA A 26 -24.73 -3.36 16.94
N MET A 27 -25.41 -2.70 15.99
CA MET A 27 -25.17 -2.96 14.58
C MET A 27 -23.72 -2.62 14.24
N GLN A 28 -23.01 -3.63 13.75
CA GLN A 28 -21.60 -3.55 13.41
C GLN A 28 -21.43 -3.09 11.96
N CYS A 29 -20.30 -2.46 11.60
CA CYS A 29 -20.09 -1.94 10.24
C CYS A 29 -20.18 -3.04 9.16
N ASN A 30 -19.79 -4.28 9.51
CA ASN A 30 -19.85 -5.42 8.60
C ASN A 30 -21.28 -5.92 8.34
N GLY A 31 -22.28 -5.44 9.08
CA GLY A 31 -23.70 -5.66 8.77
C GLY A 31 -24.20 -4.81 7.60
N CYS A 32 -23.44 -3.81 7.15
CA CYS A 32 -23.82 -2.94 6.02
C CYS A 32 -22.75 -2.76 4.95
N HIS A 33 -21.50 -3.12 5.23
CA HIS A 33 -20.38 -2.94 4.30
C HIS A 33 -19.58 -4.23 4.06
N GLY A 34 -19.45 -5.08 5.07
CA GLY A 34 -18.46 -6.14 5.10
C GLY A 34 -19.04 -7.55 5.16
N THR A 35 -18.31 -8.46 5.81
CA THR A 35 -18.74 -9.85 6.03
C THR A 35 -18.74 -10.18 7.51
N SER A 36 -19.65 -11.06 7.94
CA SER A 36 -19.77 -11.53 9.33
C SER A 36 -18.99 -12.82 9.61
N ALA A 37 -18.69 -13.62 8.59
CA ALA A 37 -17.94 -14.87 8.72
C ALA A 37 -17.03 -15.10 7.49
N PRO A 38 -15.70 -14.87 7.59
CA PRO A 38 -15.03 -14.23 8.72
C PRO A 38 -15.46 -12.77 8.88
N VAL A 39 -15.30 -12.22 10.10
CA VAL A 39 -15.55 -10.80 10.36
C VAL A 39 -14.54 -9.97 9.58
N ASP A 40 -15.03 -9.19 8.63
CA ASP A 40 -14.24 -8.24 7.86
C ASP A 40 -15.08 -6.99 7.66
N TYR A 41 -14.55 -5.84 8.10
CA TYR A 41 -15.26 -4.56 8.01
C TYR A 41 -15.03 -3.84 6.67
N ARG A 42 -14.13 -4.35 5.83
CA ARG A 42 -13.87 -3.75 4.51
C ARG A 42 -15.12 -3.86 3.64
N PRO A 43 -15.57 -2.75 3.04
CA PRO A 43 -16.62 -2.77 2.03
C PRO A 43 -16.39 -3.86 0.99
N LEU A 44 -17.46 -4.57 0.59
CA LEU A 44 -17.45 -5.40 -0.60
C LEU A 44 -17.42 -4.49 -1.83
N ASP A 45 -16.44 -4.70 -2.70
CA ASP A 45 -16.30 -3.95 -3.94
C ASP A 45 -17.13 -4.66 -5.04
N GLU A 46 -18.22 -4.02 -5.48
CA GLU A 46 -19.15 -4.54 -6.49
C GLU A 46 -19.45 -3.50 -7.56
N ALA A 47 -19.90 -3.89 -8.76
CA ALA A 47 -20.17 -2.94 -9.85
C ALA A 47 -21.23 -1.86 -9.52
N GLY A 48 -22.08 -2.12 -8.52
CA GLY A 48 -23.11 -1.20 -8.06
C GLY A 48 -23.50 -1.49 -6.61
N ARG A 49 -24.42 -0.69 -6.07
CA ARG A 49 -24.91 -0.88 -4.69
C ARG A 49 -25.76 -2.14 -4.59
N ASN A 50 -25.32 -3.09 -3.77
CA ASN A 50 -26.02 -4.33 -3.47
C ASN A 50 -26.59 -4.27 -2.05
N PRO A 51 -27.93 -4.22 -1.88
CA PRO A 51 -28.54 -4.12 -0.56
C PRO A 51 -28.46 -5.42 0.26
N ALA A 52 -28.24 -6.57 -0.37
CA ALA A 52 -28.14 -7.85 0.32
C ALA A 52 -26.76 -8.06 0.96
N THR A 53 -25.71 -7.59 0.30
CA THR A 53 -24.31 -7.75 0.76
C THR A 53 -23.75 -6.47 1.37
N GLY A 54 -24.37 -5.32 1.10
CA GLY A 54 -23.81 -4.01 1.45
C GLY A 54 -22.71 -3.53 0.50
N GLY A 55 -22.42 -4.30 -0.55
CA GLY A 55 -21.38 -3.99 -1.54
C GLY A 55 -21.71 -2.77 -2.38
N PHE A 56 -20.67 -2.07 -2.84
CA PHE A 56 -20.81 -0.94 -3.75
C PHE A 56 -19.51 -0.70 -4.52
N GLN A 57 -19.58 0.15 -5.55
CA GLN A 57 -18.44 0.40 -6.42
C GLN A 57 -17.30 1.09 -5.67
N GLY A 58 -16.13 0.48 -5.73
CA GLY A 58 -14.91 0.95 -5.09
C GLY A 58 -13.79 -0.05 -5.20
N ASN A 59 -12.70 0.22 -4.47
CA ASN A 59 -11.51 -0.62 -4.38
C ASN A 59 -11.05 -0.73 -2.91
N HIS A 60 -11.98 -0.81 -1.95
CA HIS A 60 -11.65 -0.83 -0.53
C HIS A 60 -10.81 -2.06 -0.16
N ARG A 61 -11.11 -3.23 -0.73
CA ARG A 61 -10.39 -4.47 -0.40
C ARG A 61 -8.96 -4.49 -0.92
N THR A 62 -8.64 -3.66 -1.91
CA THR A 62 -7.26 -3.50 -2.39
C THR A 62 -6.49 -2.40 -1.67
N HIS A 63 -7.16 -1.56 -0.89
CA HIS A 63 -6.55 -0.47 -0.10
C HIS A 63 -6.47 -0.80 1.39
N MET A 64 -6.95 -1.97 1.80
CA MET A 64 -7.07 -2.37 3.20
C MET A 64 -6.72 -3.84 3.36
N GLU A 65 -5.85 -4.16 4.31
CA GLU A 65 -5.45 -5.54 4.63
C GLU A 65 -6.62 -6.38 5.16
N ALA A 66 -6.62 -7.67 4.83
CA ALA A 66 -7.64 -8.60 5.29
C ALA A 66 -7.22 -9.27 6.62
N PRO A 67 -8.10 -9.32 7.65
CA PRO A 67 -9.29 -8.50 7.87
C PRO A 67 -8.91 -7.11 8.41
N SER A 68 -9.75 -6.10 8.18
CA SER A 68 -9.54 -4.76 8.77
C SER A 68 -10.51 -4.46 9.90
N ALA A 69 -10.07 -3.64 10.86
CA ALA A 69 -10.87 -3.08 11.94
C ALA A 69 -11.44 -1.69 11.58
N PRO A 70 -12.48 -1.18 12.28
CA PRO A 70 -13.06 0.14 12.00
C PRO A 70 -12.05 1.31 12.02
N SER A 71 -11.00 1.23 12.85
CA SER A 71 -9.95 2.25 12.90
C SER A 71 -9.14 2.37 11.60
N ALA A 72 -9.07 1.32 10.78
CA ALA A 72 -8.41 1.38 9.48
C ALA A 72 -9.15 2.28 8.48
N CYS A 73 -10.46 2.49 8.69
CA CYS A 73 -11.27 3.36 7.86
C CYS A 73 -10.95 4.85 8.10
N ASP A 74 -10.44 5.21 9.30
CA ASP A 74 -10.24 6.62 9.71
C ASP A 74 -9.22 7.36 8.85
N THR A 75 -8.28 6.63 8.25
CA THR A 75 -7.31 7.18 7.31
C THR A 75 -7.98 7.91 6.15
N CYS A 76 -9.13 7.39 5.68
CA CYS A 76 -9.91 7.95 4.59
C CYS A 76 -11.19 8.63 5.08
N HIS A 77 -11.86 8.07 6.08
CA HIS A 77 -13.18 8.46 6.58
C HIS A 77 -13.07 8.93 8.04
N PRO A 78 -12.74 10.21 8.30
CA PRO A 78 -12.49 10.68 9.66
C PRO A 78 -13.70 10.47 10.58
N GLY A 79 -13.46 9.81 11.73
CA GLY A 79 -14.47 9.51 12.75
C GLY A 79 -15.17 8.15 12.59
N SER A 80 -14.77 7.36 11.58
CA SER A 80 -15.21 5.99 11.35
C SER A 80 -14.89 4.99 12.47
N SER A 81 -13.84 5.23 13.26
CA SER A 81 -13.56 4.42 14.45
C SER A 81 -14.66 4.49 15.51
N ALA A 82 -15.45 5.58 15.51
CA ALA A 82 -16.55 5.81 16.44
C ALA A 82 -17.94 5.58 15.82
N TYR A 83 -18.03 5.25 14.52
CA TYR A 83 -19.31 5.21 13.82
C TYR A 83 -20.22 4.09 14.32
N ILE A 84 -21.22 4.50 15.09
CA ILE A 84 -22.44 3.75 15.38
C ILE A 84 -23.46 3.95 14.23
N SER A 85 -24.58 3.23 14.28
CA SER A 85 -25.70 3.31 13.34
C SER A 85 -26.13 4.73 12.88
N ALA A 86 -25.94 5.74 13.73
CA ALA A 86 -26.30 7.13 13.51
C ALA A 86 -25.50 7.85 12.41
N HIS A 87 -24.40 7.27 11.91
CA HIS A 87 -23.60 7.89 10.84
C HIS A 87 -24.25 7.84 9.44
N ARG A 88 -25.42 7.20 9.30
CA ARG A 88 -26.22 7.15 8.07
C ARG A 88 -26.94 8.49 7.82
N ASP A 89 -26.16 9.57 7.69
CA ASP A 89 -26.62 10.93 7.41
C ASP A 89 -26.77 11.23 5.91
N GLY A 90 -26.63 10.20 5.07
CA GLY A 90 -26.70 10.30 3.61
C GLY A 90 -25.46 10.90 2.96
N LYS A 91 -24.40 11.17 3.73
CA LYS A 91 -23.15 11.76 3.23
C LYS A 91 -21.99 10.78 3.33
N ILE A 92 -21.03 10.94 2.42
CA ILE A 92 -19.70 10.35 2.52
C ILE A 92 -18.74 11.47 2.88
N LYS A 93 -17.97 11.26 3.94
CA LYS A 93 -16.93 12.17 4.42
C LYS A 93 -15.58 11.57 4.09
N LEU A 94 -14.77 12.27 3.30
CA LEU A 94 -13.37 11.92 3.08
C LEU A 94 -12.48 12.92 3.82
N SER A 95 -11.36 12.45 4.35
CA SER A 95 -10.34 13.32 4.93
C SER A 95 -9.79 14.25 3.86
N SER A 96 -9.68 15.54 4.17
CA SER A 96 -9.02 16.51 3.30
C SER A 96 -7.49 16.38 3.33
N ARG A 97 -6.94 15.46 4.14
CA ARG A 97 -5.51 15.13 4.24
C ARG A 97 -5.33 13.63 4.47
N ILE A 98 -5.73 12.82 3.49
CA ILE A 98 -5.60 11.35 3.57
C ILE A 98 -4.15 10.97 3.84
N ASN A 99 -3.93 10.10 4.83
CA ASN A 99 -2.60 9.66 5.27
C ASN A 99 -1.62 10.81 5.59
N ASN A 100 -2.11 11.85 6.28
CA ASN A 100 -1.33 13.05 6.60
C ASN A 100 -0.75 13.75 5.38
N SER A 101 -1.49 13.77 4.25
CA SER A 101 -1.00 14.44 3.05
C SER A 101 -0.61 15.90 3.30
N PRO A 102 0.60 16.33 2.87
CA PRO A 102 1.02 17.72 2.99
C PRO A 102 0.14 18.64 2.12
N LEU A 103 -0.38 18.12 1.01
CA LEU A 103 -1.33 18.81 0.15
C LEU A 103 -2.77 18.47 0.55
N ILE A 104 -3.68 19.40 0.26
CA ILE A 104 -5.11 19.17 0.45
C ILE A 104 -5.56 18.12 -0.58
N THR A 105 -6.04 16.99 -0.06
CA THR A 105 -6.66 15.92 -0.83
C THR A 105 -7.97 16.40 -1.43
N THR A 106 -8.13 16.21 -2.74
CA THR A 106 -9.42 16.38 -3.41
C THR A 106 -9.91 15.04 -3.94
N TYR A 107 -11.19 14.74 -3.75
CA TYR A 107 -11.88 13.64 -4.41
C TYR A 107 -13.01 14.24 -5.24
N LYS A 108 -12.97 14.04 -6.56
CA LYS A 108 -13.90 14.68 -7.52
C LYS A 108 -13.99 16.20 -7.37
N ASN A 109 -12.83 16.85 -7.22
CA ASN A 109 -12.74 18.30 -6.99
C ASN A 109 -13.49 18.79 -5.73
N SER A 110 -13.78 17.89 -4.77
CA SER A 110 -14.35 18.23 -3.48
C SER A 110 -13.40 17.88 -2.34
N THR A 111 -13.41 18.72 -1.30
CA THR A 111 -12.72 18.52 -0.02
C THR A 111 -13.70 18.37 1.14
N SER A 112 -15.00 18.44 0.84
CA SER A 112 -16.10 18.39 1.81
C SER A 112 -16.95 17.14 1.62
N ALA A 113 -17.78 16.84 2.61
CA ALA A 113 -18.72 15.73 2.57
C ALA A 113 -19.65 15.84 1.36
N PHE A 114 -19.85 14.74 0.64
CA PHE A 114 -20.70 14.68 -0.55
C PHE A 114 -21.83 13.66 -0.36
N ASN A 115 -22.93 13.84 -1.10
CA ASN A 115 -24.10 12.96 -0.97
C ASN A 115 -23.82 11.55 -1.51
N GLN A 116 -24.37 10.56 -0.81
CA GLN A 116 -24.44 9.18 -1.31
C GLN A 116 -25.43 9.09 -2.48
N SER A 117 -25.10 8.27 -3.48
CA SER A 117 -25.97 7.97 -4.62
C SER A 117 -25.92 6.48 -4.95
N ALA A 118 -27.02 5.94 -5.47
CA ALA A 118 -27.08 4.57 -5.98
C ALA A 118 -26.27 4.40 -7.27
N THR A 119 -26.02 5.49 -8.01
CA THR A 119 -25.20 5.54 -9.23
C THR A 119 -24.06 6.54 -9.02
N PRO A 120 -23.06 6.19 -8.19
CA PRO A 120 -21.97 7.12 -7.89
C PRO A 120 -21.12 7.32 -9.14
N SER A 121 -20.91 8.58 -9.53
CA SER A 121 -19.76 8.90 -10.38
C SER A 121 -18.52 8.86 -9.49
N LEU A 122 -17.51 8.07 -9.84
CA LEU A 122 -16.27 7.93 -9.06
C LEU A 122 -15.21 8.94 -9.53
N GLY A 123 -14.28 9.26 -8.63
CA GLY A 123 -13.15 10.18 -8.91
C GLY A 123 -11.80 9.52 -8.74
N SER A 124 -10.73 10.26 -8.99
CA SER A 124 -9.35 9.86 -8.67
C SER A 124 -8.82 10.61 -7.45
N CYS A 125 -7.79 10.05 -6.84
CA CYS A 125 -7.05 10.63 -5.72
C CYS A 125 -5.64 10.97 -6.22
N GLY A 126 -5.45 12.12 -6.88
CA GLY A 126 -4.19 12.43 -7.58
C GLY A 126 -3.10 13.14 -6.76
N ASN A 127 -3.38 13.51 -5.50
CA ASN A 127 -2.47 14.30 -4.67
C ASN A 127 -2.50 13.89 -3.18
N VAL A 128 -2.77 12.61 -2.93
CA VAL A 128 -2.76 12.01 -1.58
C VAL A 128 -1.38 11.44 -1.28
N ASN A 129 -1.04 11.32 0.01
CA ASN A 129 0.19 10.68 0.48
C ASN A 129 0.14 9.14 0.37
N CYS A 130 -0.37 8.67 -0.76
CA CYS A 130 -0.43 7.30 -1.28
C CYS A 130 -0.31 7.29 -2.82
N HIS A 131 -0.65 8.40 -3.51
CA HIS A 131 -0.69 8.51 -4.96
C HIS A 131 -0.10 9.86 -5.38
N PHE A 132 1.16 10.07 -4.99
CA PHE A 132 1.86 11.35 -5.15
C PHE A 132 2.92 11.32 -6.26
N GLU A 133 3.33 10.13 -6.71
CA GLU A 133 4.29 9.98 -7.83
C GLU A 133 3.64 10.12 -9.20
N ASN A 134 2.39 9.67 -9.33
CA ASN A 134 1.62 9.76 -10.56
C ASN A 134 0.12 9.82 -10.25
N VAL A 135 -0.65 10.38 -11.18
CA VAL A 135 -2.11 10.32 -11.11
C VAL A 135 -2.54 8.87 -11.29
N THR A 136 -3.16 8.30 -10.26
CA THR A 136 -3.67 6.93 -10.31
C THR A 136 -5.02 6.85 -11.00
N PRO A 137 -5.41 5.66 -11.49
CA PRO A 137 -6.72 5.41 -12.07
C PRO A 137 -7.88 5.89 -11.18
N ALA A 138 -9.05 6.11 -11.79
CA ALA A 138 -10.25 6.42 -11.03
C ALA A 138 -10.54 5.32 -9.99
N TRP A 139 -11.04 5.72 -8.82
CA TRP A 139 -11.52 4.80 -7.80
C TRP A 139 -12.54 3.82 -8.38
N GLY A 140 -12.46 2.55 -7.99
CA GLY A 140 -13.32 1.47 -8.52
C GLY A 140 -12.95 0.99 -9.93
N SER A 141 -11.84 1.46 -10.52
CA SER A 141 -11.25 0.86 -11.71
C SER A 141 -10.59 -0.49 -11.39
N ASP A 142 -10.42 -1.33 -12.41
CA ASP A 142 -9.82 -2.67 -12.28
C ASP A 142 -8.42 -2.59 -11.62
N PRO A 143 -8.23 -3.17 -10.43
CA PRO A 143 -6.94 -3.20 -9.76
C PRO A 143 -5.84 -3.88 -10.58
N ALA A 144 -6.19 -4.85 -11.44
CA ALA A 144 -5.23 -5.53 -12.30
C ALA A 144 -4.59 -4.61 -13.35
N ALA A 145 -5.20 -3.45 -13.62
CA ALA A 145 -4.63 -2.42 -14.48
C ALA A 145 -3.49 -1.63 -13.80
N THR A 146 -3.30 -1.78 -12.48
CA THR A 146 -2.22 -1.14 -11.73
C THR A 146 -1.03 -2.09 -11.59
N SER A 147 0.12 -1.70 -12.15
CA SER A 147 1.37 -2.44 -12.06
C SER A 147 2.51 -1.51 -11.64
N CYS A 148 3.73 -2.04 -11.50
CA CYS A 148 4.91 -1.24 -11.18
C CYS A 148 5.09 -0.07 -12.17
N THR A 149 4.75 -0.28 -13.45
CA THR A 149 4.89 0.74 -14.52
C THR A 149 3.84 1.85 -14.47
N THR A 150 2.78 1.68 -13.67
CA THR A 150 1.76 2.71 -13.50
C THR A 150 2.32 3.94 -12.79
N CYS A 151 3.30 3.76 -11.90
CA CYS A 151 3.92 4.85 -11.15
C CYS A 151 5.42 5.01 -11.46
N HIS A 152 6.15 3.90 -11.60
CA HIS A 152 7.60 3.91 -11.83
C HIS A 152 7.94 3.66 -13.29
N GLY A 153 9.03 4.26 -13.77
CA GLY A 153 9.66 3.80 -15.00
C GLY A 153 10.21 2.37 -14.84
N ALA A 154 9.87 1.45 -15.74
CA ALA A 154 10.52 0.13 -15.77
C ALA A 154 11.92 0.20 -16.44
N PRO A 155 12.90 -0.59 -15.96
CA PRO A 155 14.12 -0.87 -16.72
C PRO A 155 13.80 -1.43 -18.12
N PRO A 156 14.62 -1.19 -19.15
CA PRO A 156 15.95 -0.55 -19.12
C PRO A 156 15.94 0.97 -19.08
N ASN A 157 14.83 1.59 -19.46
CA ASN A 157 14.83 3.01 -19.78
C ASN A 157 14.67 3.89 -18.55
N GLY A 158 14.33 3.30 -17.39
CA GLY A 158 13.89 4.03 -16.20
C GLY A 158 13.00 5.17 -16.65
N GLY A 159 11.88 4.82 -17.31
CA GLY A 159 11.05 5.76 -18.08
C GLY A 159 10.68 7.04 -17.32
N SER A 160 10.03 7.98 -18.02
CA SER A 160 9.73 9.40 -17.70
C SER A 160 9.62 9.84 -16.22
N SER A 161 9.21 8.94 -15.32
CA SER A 161 9.16 9.09 -13.87
C SER A 161 10.16 8.14 -13.18
N GLY A 162 11.47 8.36 -13.25
CA GLY A 162 12.45 7.63 -12.43
C GLY A 162 13.87 7.62 -12.98
N ALA A 163 14.89 7.72 -12.13
CA ALA A 163 16.27 7.80 -12.60
C ALA A 163 16.76 6.44 -13.10
N ALA A 164 16.85 6.26 -14.43
CA ALA A 164 17.34 5.03 -15.05
C ALA A 164 18.78 4.65 -14.67
N GLY A 165 19.57 5.62 -14.19
CA GLY A 165 20.97 5.46 -13.85
C GLY A 165 21.71 4.73 -14.97
N SER A 166 22.36 3.61 -14.64
CA SER A 166 23.12 2.80 -15.60
C SER A 166 22.37 1.56 -16.13
N HIS A 167 21.04 1.45 -15.99
CA HIS A 167 20.28 0.28 -16.45
C HIS A 167 20.47 -0.01 -17.94
N ALA A 168 20.46 1.03 -18.79
CA ALA A 168 20.65 0.88 -20.23
C ALA A 168 21.94 0.14 -20.60
N ARG A 169 23.03 0.33 -19.83
CA ARG A 169 24.29 -0.39 -20.03
C ARG A 169 24.19 -1.86 -19.62
N HIS A 170 23.55 -2.14 -18.49
CA HIS A 170 23.45 -3.51 -17.97
C HIS A 170 22.49 -4.36 -18.79
N VAL A 171 21.37 -3.81 -19.25
CA VAL A 171 20.38 -4.57 -20.03
C VAL A 171 20.91 -4.96 -21.42
N GLN A 172 21.90 -4.25 -21.96
CA GLN A 172 22.62 -4.69 -23.17
C GLN A 172 23.32 -6.04 -22.97
N TYR A 173 23.87 -6.29 -21.78
CA TYR A 173 24.56 -7.55 -21.45
C TYR A 173 23.63 -8.59 -20.80
N PHE A 174 22.60 -8.12 -20.11
CA PHE A 174 21.68 -8.92 -19.33
C PHE A 174 20.23 -8.63 -19.75
N PRO A 175 19.82 -9.04 -20.96
CA PRO A 175 18.49 -8.73 -21.49
C PRO A 175 17.40 -9.56 -20.81
N GLY A 176 16.20 -9.00 -20.68
CA GLY A 176 15.03 -9.70 -20.14
C GLY A 176 14.90 -9.62 -18.61
N THR A 177 13.65 -9.68 -18.13
CA THR A 177 13.30 -9.41 -16.73
C THR A 177 13.84 -10.44 -15.73
N SER A 178 14.06 -11.69 -16.17
CA SER A 178 14.69 -12.72 -15.33
C SER A 178 16.12 -12.37 -14.95
N ASN A 179 16.82 -11.60 -15.79
CA ASN A 179 18.19 -11.17 -15.50
C ASN A 179 18.27 -9.98 -14.54
N CYS A 180 17.16 -9.28 -14.28
CA CYS A 180 17.10 -8.28 -13.21
C CYS A 180 17.42 -8.91 -11.85
N LEU A 181 17.08 -10.20 -11.65
CA LEU A 181 17.37 -10.96 -10.44
C LEU A 181 18.86 -11.15 -10.15
N LYS A 182 19.74 -10.88 -11.14
CA LYS A 182 21.19 -10.86 -10.92
C LYS A 182 21.65 -9.76 -9.97
N CYS A 183 20.83 -8.70 -9.86
CA CYS A 183 21.07 -7.57 -8.97
C CYS A 183 19.90 -7.35 -7.99
N HIS A 184 18.66 -7.63 -8.38
CA HIS A 184 17.45 -7.34 -7.60
C HIS A 184 16.76 -8.62 -7.12
N ALA A 185 17.01 -9.01 -5.86
CA ALA A 185 16.54 -10.29 -5.32
C ALA A 185 15.03 -10.34 -5.00
N ASN A 186 14.37 -9.20 -4.87
CA ASN A 186 12.94 -9.07 -4.63
C ASN A 186 12.39 -7.87 -5.43
N ASN A 187 11.06 -7.74 -5.56
CA ASN A 187 10.31 -6.75 -6.38
C ASN A 187 9.77 -7.27 -7.74
N THR A 188 9.34 -8.54 -7.79
CA THR A 188 8.71 -9.15 -8.98
C THR A 188 7.20 -8.94 -9.07
N SER A 189 6.57 -8.42 -8.00
CA SER A 189 5.13 -8.14 -7.96
C SER A 189 4.88 -6.74 -7.40
N PHE A 190 3.81 -6.11 -7.90
CA PHE A 190 3.34 -4.82 -7.39
C PHE A 190 2.92 -4.94 -5.93
N GLN A 191 3.22 -3.91 -5.14
CA GLN A 191 2.80 -3.76 -3.75
C GLN A 191 2.32 -2.33 -3.55
N HIS A 192 1.35 -2.13 -2.66
CA HIS A 192 0.68 -0.85 -2.48
C HIS A 192 1.63 0.26 -1.99
N ALA A 193 1.36 1.51 -2.34
CA ALA A 193 2.23 2.68 -2.10
C ALA A 193 2.51 2.98 -0.61
N THR A 194 1.69 2.48 0.31
CA THR A 194 1.97 2.49 1.76
C THR A 194 3.21 1.65 2.12
N SER A 195 3.70 0.83 1.18
CA SER A 195 4.97 0.11 1.27
C SER A 195 6.18 0.96 0.84
N ALA A 196 5.97 2.13 0.21
CA ALA A 196 7.06 3.02 -0.18
C ALA A 196 7.84 3.47 1.07
N GLY A 197 9.17 3.34 1.04
CA GLY A 197 10.04 3.58 2.20
C GLY A 197 10.08 2.44 3.23
N ASN A 198 9.10 1.52 3.22
CA ASN A 198 9.11 0.31 4.06
C ASN A 198 9.80 -0.88 3.37
N ARG A 199 10.12 -0.75 2.08
CA ARG A 199 10.86 -1.75 1.32
C ARG A 199 11.97 -1.06 0.52
N ASN A 200 13.17 -1.14 1.04
CA ASN A 200 14.38 -0.75 0.33
C ASN A 200 14.57 -1.63 -0.91
N LEU A 201 15.14 -1.08 -1.97
CA LEU A 201 15.69 -1.86 -3.08
C LEU A 201 16.60 -2.95 -2.50
N ALA A 202 16.31 -4.22 -2.75
CA ALA A 202 17.26 -5.27 -2.42
C ALA A 202 18.26 -5.39 -3.55
N ILE A 203 19.46 -4.84 -3.36
CA ILE A 203 20.57 -5.02 -4.28
C ILE A 203 21.48 -6.11 -3.74
N SER A 204 21.66 -7.18 -4.51
CA SER A 204 22.51 -8.32 -4.16
C SER A 204 23.21 -8.84 -5.41
N PHE A 205 24.49 -9.17 -5.27
CA PHE A 205 25.32 -9.73 -6.35
C PHE A 205 25.51 -11.24 -6.18
N ALA A 206 24.51 -11.94 -5.65
CA ALA A 206 24.56 -13.38 -5.37
C ALA A 206 24.70 -14.25 -6.64
N ALA A 207 24.22 -13.77 -7.79
CA ALA A 207 24.28 -14.52 -9.03
C ALA A 207 25.69 -14.54 -9.65
N ALA A 208 26.00 -15.60 -10.41
CA ALA A 208 27.19 -15.65 -11.25
C ALA A 208 27.23 -14.47 -12.25
N PRO A 209 28.40 -13.89 -12.53
CA PRO A 209 29.74 -14.37 -12.12
C PRO A 209 30.23 -13.88 -10.75
N ASN A 210 29.47 -13.03 -10.06
CA ASN A 210 29.88 -12.43 -8.80
C ASN A 210 29.78 -13.42 -7.62
N ASN A 211 28.82 -14.36 -7.66
CA ASN A 211 28.69 -15.43 -6.65
C ASN A 211 28.70 -14.93 -5.19
N GLY A 212 28.06 -13.79 -4.94
CA GLY A 212 28.00 -13.14 -3.63
C GLY A 212 29.09 -12.10 -3.37
N SER A 213 30.05 -11.92 -4.29
CA SER A 213 30.99 -10.81 -4.24
C SER A 213 30.32 -9.52 -4.72
N GLY A 214 30.64 -8.39 -4.10
CA GLY A 214 30.23 -7.09 -4.57
C GLY A 214 29.29 -6.35 -3.64
N VAL A 215 29.40 -5.03 -3.65
CA VAL A 215 28.64 -4.14 -2.76
C VAL A 215 28.18 -2.92 -3.54
N TYR A 216 26.94 -2.50 -3.30
CA TYR A 216 26.42 -1.21 -3.70
C TYR A 216 26.33 -0.30 -2.48
N SER A 217 26.98 0.87 -2.53
CA SER A 217 27.07 1.78 -1.38
C SER A 217 25.97 2.83 -1.32
N GLY A 218 25.04 2.84 -2.29
CA GLY A 218 24.03 3.90 -2.41
C GLY A 218 22.83 3.66 -1.50
N ALA A 219 22.05 4.72 -1.32
CA ALA A 219 20.77 4.62 -0.62
C ALA A 219 19.84 3.64 -1.35
N LEU A 220 19.19 2.78 -0.59
CA LEU A 220 18.27 1.77 -1.12
C LEU A 220 16.80 2.21 -1.05
N ASN A 221 16.52 3.33 -0.40
CA ASN A 221 15.19 3.96 -0.28
C ASN A 221 15.05 5.21 -1.16
N ASP A 222 15.99 5.41 -2.08
CA ASP A 222 16.07 6.58 -2.95
C ASP A 222 15.79 6.17 -4.40
N TYR A 223 14.55 5.77 -4.63
CA TYR A 223 14.06 5.20 -5.88
C TYR A 223 12.74 5.82 -6.35
N LEU A 224 12.21 6.76 -5.58
CA LEU A 224 10.98 7.43 -5.96
C LEU A 224 11.28 8.47 -7.03
N PRO A 225 10.44 8.59 -8.07
CA PRO A 225 10.60 9.58 -9.14
C PRO A 225 10.60 11.03 -8.65
N SER A 226 9.87 11.33 -7.58
CA SER A 226 9.82 12.65 -6.96
C SER A 226 11.06 13.01 -6.13
N GLN A 227 11.92 12.03 -5.81
CA GLN A 227 13.13 12.25 -5.04
C GLN A 227 14.28 12.73 -5.92
N THR A 228 15.18 13.53 -5.35
CA THR A 228 16.49 13.79 -5.96
C THR A 228 17.38 12.58 -5.70
N ASN A 229 17.42 11.65 -6.65
CA ASN A 229 18.14 10.40 -6.44
C ASN A 229 19.67 10.59 -6.41
N SER A 230 20.30 10.06 -5.36
CA SER A 230 21.74 10.02 -5.14
C SER A 230 22.27 8.60 -5.32
N PHE A 231 23.11 8.41 -6.33
CA PHE A 231 23.63 7.10 -6.67
C PHE A 231 24.89 6.72 -5.90
N GLY A 232 25.03 5.43 -5.63
CA GLY A 232 26.18 4.84 -4.96
C GLY A 232 27.22 4.25 -5.89
N ASN A 233 28.26 3.69 -5.26
CA ASN A 233 29.35 3.01 -5.93
C ASN A 233 29.16 1.49 -5.90
N CYS A 234 29.58 0.83 -6.97
CA CYS A 234 29.67 -0.62 -7.09
C CYS A 234 31.14 -1.05 -6.92
N THR A 235 31.44 -1.84 -5.91
CA THR A 235 32.79 -2.39 -5.65
C THR A 235 32.75 -3.92 -5.61
N ALA A 236 33.91 -4.57 -5.65
CA ALA A 236 34.04 -6.03 -5.55
C ALA A 236 33.20 -6.86 -6.55
N THR A 237 32.93 -6.29 -7.74
CA THR A 237 32.21 -6.98 -8.82
C THR A 237 33.17 -7.43 -9.92
N TYR A 238 32.90 -8.60 -10.50
CA TYR A 238 33.68 -9.20 -11.57
C TYR A 238 33.72 -8.33 -12.83
N CYS A 239 32.57 -7.81 -13.26
CA CYS A 239 32.46 -7.03 -14.51
C CYS A 239 33.12 -5.64 -14.41
N HIS A 240 33.29 -5.09 -13.20
CA HIS A 240 34.03 -3.84 -12.96
C HIS A 240 35.37 -4.14 -12.32
N SER A 241 36.10 -5.12 -12.86
CA SER A 241 37.48 -5.42 -12.49
C SER A 241 38.41 -4.97 -13.62
N PRO A 242 39.73 -4.84 -13.40
CA PRO A 242 40.64 -4.31 -14.41
C PRO A 242 40.96 -5.31 -15.55
N GLY A 243 40.26 -6.45 -15.63
CA GLY A 243 40.48 -7.48 -16.65
C GLY A 243 41.80 -8.26 -16.52
N THR A 244 42.75 -7.77 -15.72
CA THR A 244 44.04 -8.40 -15.43
C THR A 244 43.94 -9.15 -14.10
N LYS A 245 43.29 -10.33 -14.12
CA LYS A 245 43.21 -11.19 -12.92
C LYS A 245 44.60 -11.67 -12.51
N SER A 246 45.22 -11.00 -11.54
CA SER A 246 46.39 -11.51 -10.80
C SER A 246 46.01 -12.13 -9.44
N ALA A 247 44.78 -11.92 -8.97
CA ALA A 247 44.20 -12.49 -7.75
C ALA A 247 42.70 -12.82 -7.93
N SER A 248 42.07 -13.41 -6.91
CA SER A 248 40.63 -13.73 -6.89
C SER A 248 39.73 -12.51 -7.16
N PHE A 249 40.18 -11.31 -6.80
CA PHE A 249 39.62 -10.01 -7.19
C PHE A 249 40.71 -8.93 -7.21
N ASN A 250 40.72 -8.09 -8.23
CA ASN A 250 41.48 -6.84 -8.27
C ASN A 250 40.48 -5.67 -8.38
N PRO A 251 40.64 -4.58 -7.61
CA PRO A 251 39.78 -3.41 -7.75
C PRO A 251 39.92 -2.78 -9.14
N PRO A 252 38.85 -2.18 -9.69
CA PRO A 252 38.97 -1.43 -10.94
C PRO A 252 39.90 -0.23 -10.77
N ASN A 253 40.50 0.23 -11.88
CA ASN A 253 41.33 1.43 -11.87
C ASN A 253 40.52 2.69 -11.55
N GLN A 254 39.20 2.66 -11.81
CA GLN A 254 38.26 3.69 -11.39
C GLN A 254 37.04 3.04 -10.76
N THR A 255 36.63 3.54 -9.60
CA THR A 255 35.40 3.09 -8.93
C THR A 255 34.20 3.31 -9.85
N ALA A 256 33.41 2.26 -10.08
CA ALA A 256 32.20 2.35 -10.88
C ALA A 256 31.07 2.97 -10.04
N THR A 257 30.64 4.18 -10.40
CA THR A 257 29.47 4.85 -9.80
C THR A 257 28.22 4.58 -10.64
N TRP A 258 27.11 4.20 -10.00
CA TRP A 258 25.84 4.03 -10.71
C TRP A 258 25.34 5.39 -11.24
N GLY A 259 24.80 5.41 -12.46
CA GLY A 259 24.50 6.65 -13.19
C GLY A 259 25.73 7.40 -13.72
N GLY A 260 26.95 6.94 -13.39
CA GLY A 260 28.20 7.47 -13.92
C GLY A 260 28.62 6.85 -15.25
N THR A 261 29.80 7.25 -15.72
CA THR A 261 30.46 6.68 -16.90
C THR A 261 31.75 5.98 -16.49
N LEU A 262 31.95 4.74 -16.96
CA LEU A 262 33.21 4.02 -16.84
C LEU A 262 33.82 3.87 -18.24
N GLY A 263 34.89 4.60 -18.51
CA GLY A 263 35.62 4.55 -19.78
C GLY A 263 36.69 3.45 -19.79
N CYS A 264 37.43 3.35 -20.91
CA CYS A 264 38.47 2.34 -21.09
C CYS A 264 39.52 2.35 -19.97
N ALA A 265 39.95 3.54 -19.54
CA ALA A 265 40.92 3.70 -18.45
C ALA A 265 40.39 3.29 -17.07
N GLY A 266 39.08 3.08 -16.93
CA GLY A 266 38.49 2.56 -15.69
C GLY A 266 38.76 1.07 -15.49
N CYS A 267 38.97 0.34 -16.59
CA CYS A 267 39.28 -1.09 -16.57
C CYS A 267 40.74 -1.34 -16.97
N HIS A 268 41.25 -0.66 -17.99
CA HIS A 268 42.60 -0.81 -18.49
C HIS A 268 43.52 0.21 -17.83
N ALA A 269 44.72 -0.21 -17.42
CA ALA A 269 45.71 0.76 -16.94
C ALA A 269 46.02 1.73 -18.08
N ALA A 270 46.02 3.03 -17.80
CA ALA A 270 46.53 4.00 -18.75
C ALA A 270 48.03 3.75 -18.88
N THR A 271 48.45 3.30 -20.06
CA THR A 271 49.86 3.20 -20.43
C THR A 271 50.49 4.57 -20.53
#